data_AF-A0A0N1I217-F1
#
_entry.id   AF-A0A0N1I217-F1
#
_cell.length_a   1.000
_cell.length_b   1.000
_cell.length_c   1.000
_cell.angle_alpha   90.00
_cell.angle_beta   90.00
_cell.angle_gamma   90.00
#
_symmetry.space_group_name_H-M   'P 1'
#
loop_
_entity.id
_entity.type
_entity.pdbx_description
1 polymer ?
#
loop_
_entity_poly.entity_id
_entity_poly.type
_entity_poly.pdbx_seq_one_letter_code
_entity_poly.pdbx_strand_id
1 'polypeptide(L)'
;MQPPQRPMTSYEERITQSYQVLNELRLQSSLLYHSTAFCFDRCLDTEELYTLMRTTQAPIRYRLQKDLEEKQCVQHCGAKWEPLFQQTLMESNEHAINEAQAAQWPR
;
A
#
# COMPACT_ATOMS: atom_id res chain seq x y z
N MET A 1 -15.57 7.25 -36.06
CA MET A 1 -14.44 6.43 -36.54
C MET A 1 -13.23 6.78 -35.71
N GLN A 2 -12.64 5.81 -35.02
CA GLN A 2 -11.43 6.03 -34.22
C GLN A 2 -10.25 6.22 -35.20
N PRO A 3 -9.39 7.24 -35.03
CA PRO A 3 -8.28 7.46 -35.95
C PRO A 3 -7.36 6.23 -35.96
N PRO A 4 -6.81 5.84 -37.12
CA PRO A 4 -5.90 4.71 -37.20
C PRO A 4 -4.67 5.00 -36.32
N GLN A 5 -4.45 4.17 -35.30
CA GLN A 5 -3.25 4.25 -34.49
C GLN A 5 -2.05 3.98 -35.41
N ARG A 6 -1.11 4.92 -35.47
CA ARG A 6 0.18 4.66 -36.13
C ARG A 6 0.86 3.51 -35.38
N PRO A 7 1.39 2.50 -36.08
CA PRO A 7 2.18 1.47 -35.43
C PRO A 7 3.42 2.12 -34.80
N MET A 8 3.68 1.80 -33.54
CA MET A 8 4.84 2.31 -32.81
C MET A 8 6.13 1.82 -33.47
N THR A 9 7.16 2.66 -33.44
CA THR A 9 8.52 2.25 -33.76
C THR A 9 9.07 1.34 -32.67
N SER A 10 10.07 0.51 -32.99
CA SER A 10 10.71 -0.38 -32.00
C SER A 10 11.33 0.37 -30.81
N TYR A 11 11.72 1.63 -31.01
CA TYR A 11 12.17 2.52 -29.95
C TYR A 11 11.02 2.93 -29.02
N GLU A 12 9.89 3.38 -29.59
CA GLU A 12 8.68 3.75 -28.83
C GLU A 12 8.11 2.57 -28.05
N GLU A 13 8.12 1.36 -28.63
CA GLU A 13 7.70 0.14 -27.93
C GLU A 13 8.56 -0.13 -26.69
N ARG A 14 9.89 -0.11 -26.83
CA ARG A 14 10.82 -0.36 -25.71
C ARG A 14 10.70 0.68 -24.62
N ILE A 15 10.54 1.95 -25.00
CA ILE A 15 10.33 3.04 -24.04
C ILE A 15 8.99 2.87 -23.32
N THR A 16 7.92 2.56 -24.05
CA THR A 16 6.59 2.35 -23.44
C THR A 16 6.62 1.20 -22.44
N GLN A 17 7.25 0.08 -22.79
CA GLN A 17 7.45 -1.05 -21.87
C GLN A 17 8.26 -0.64 -20.64
N SER A 18 9.34 0.11 -20.84
CA SER A 18 10.17 0.60 -19.72
C SER A 18 9.39 1.52 -18.78
N TYR A 19 8.55 2.41 -19.32
CA TYR A 19 7.69 3.26 -18.51
C TYR A 19 6.64 2.46 -17.74
N GLN A 20 6.05 1.44 -18.34
CA GLN A 20 5.11 0.54 -17.65
C GLN A 20 5.77 -0.14 -16.46
N VAL A 21 6.95 -0.73 -16.66
CA VAL A 21 7.71 -1.40 -15.59
C VAL A 21 8.11 -0.41 -14.49
N LEU A 22 8.63 0.77 -14.84
CA LEU A 22 8.99 1.79 -13.85
C LEU A 22 7.78 2.25 -13.03
N ASN A 23 6.62 2.38 -13.67
CA ASN A 23 5.39 2.76 -13.00
C ASN A 23 4.91 1.67 -12.02
N GLU A 24 4.95 0.40 -12.43
CA GLU A 24 4.64 -0.75 -11.56
C GLU A 24 5.56 -0.80 -10.34
N LEU A 25 6.88 -0.64 -10.54
CA LEU A 25 7.85 -0.62 -9.45
C LEU A 25 7.62 0.56 -8.50
N ARG A 26 7.29 1.73 -9.03
CA ARG A 26 6.96 2.92 -8.22
C ARG A 26 5.72 2.68 -7.37
N LEU A 27 4.68 2.07 -7.96
CA LEU A 27 3.47 1.71 -7.24
C LEU A 27 3.78 0.72 -6.12
N GLN A 28 4.48 -0.38 -6.42
CA GLN A 28 4.88 -1.36 -5.42
C GLN A 28 5.70 -0.75 -4.28
N SER A 29 6.66 0.11 -4.59
CA SER A 29 7.45 0.82 -3.57
C SER A 29 6.58 1.70 -2.68
N SER A 30 5.63 2.44 -3.26
CA SER A 30 4.67 3.26 -2.51
C SER A 30 3.80 2.41 -1.59
N LEU A 31 3.32 1.26 -2.08
CA LEU A 31 2.49 0.33 -1.31
C LEU A 31 3.26 -0.28 -0.14
N LEU A 32 4.51 -0.69 -0.37
CA LEU A 32 5.37 -1.21 0.69
C LEU A 32 5.63 -0.15 1.76
N TYR A 33 5.90 1.09 1.37
CA TYR A 33 6.13 2.19 2.31
C TYR A 33 4.88 2.50 3.14
N HIS A 34 3.72 2.67 2.50
CA HIS A 34 2.50 3.00 3.23
C HIS A 34 2.00 1.85 4.11
N SER A 35 2.13 0.60 3.66
CA SER A 35 1.72 -0.57 4.44
C SER A 35 2.59 -0.75 5.69
N THR A 36 3.91 -0.60 5.56
CA THR A 36 4.81 -0.67 6.71
C THR A 36 4.57 0.48 7.68
N ALA A 37 4.47 1.72 7.20
CA ALA A 37 4.16 2.89 8.04
C ALA A 37 2.83 2.70 8.79
N PHE A 38 1.76 2.32 8.09
CA PHE A 38 0.46 2.07 8.69
C PHE A 38 0.51 1.01 9.78
N CYS A 39 1.17 -0.13 9.52
CA CYS A 39 1.27 -1.20 10.50
C CYS A 39 2.12 -0.81 11.70
N PHE A 40 3.19 -0.02 11.51
CA PHE A 40 3.97 0.50 12.63
C PHE A 40 3.14 1.46 13.49
N ASP A 41 2.44 2.42 12.88
CA ASP A 41 1.60 3.37 13.61
C ASP A 41 0.48 2.69 14.39
N ARG A 42 -0.03 1.55 13.90
CA ARG A 42 -1.11 0.81 14.55
C ARG A 42 -0.65 -0.17 15.63
N CYS A 43 0.53 -0.74 15.48
CA CYS A 43 0.99 -1.85 16.31
C CYS A 43 2.08 -1.48 17.30
N LEU A 44 2.87 -0.45 17.05
CA LEU A 44 3.89 -0.01 18.00
C LEU A 44 3.26 0.92 19.03
N ASP A 45 3.48 0.61 20.30
CA ASP A 45 3.11 1.51 21.37
C ASP A 45 4.12 2.66 21.45
N THR A 46 3.77 3.79 20.84
CA THR A 46 4.60 4.99 20.87
C THR A 46 4.49 5.73 22.21
N GLU A 47 3.43 5.52 22.99
CA GLU A 47 3.28 6.13 24.32
C GLU A 47 4.21 5.48 25.36
N GLU A 48 4.47 4.18 25.23
CA GLU A 48 5.42 3.44 26.07
C GLU A 48 6.89 3.82 25.80
N LEU A 49 7.21 4.38 24.62
CA LEU A 49 8.54 4.95 24.32
C LEU A 49 8.79 6.26 25.07
N TYR A 50 7.74 7.06 25.32
CA TYR A 50 7.82 8.33 26.04
C TYR A 50 7.62 8.17 27.55
N THR A 51 7.12 7.03 28.01
CA THR A 51 7.01 6.69 29.42
C THR A 51 8.04 5.61 29.76
N LEU A 52 9.05 5.96 30.56
CA LEU A 52 10.19 5.11 30.99
C LEU A 52 9.84 3.74 31.66
N MET A 53 8.56 3.34 31.65
CA MET A 53 7.98 2.12 32.19
C MET A 53 8.64 0.87 31.61
N ARG A 54 8.77 0.75 30.28
CA ARG A 54 9.36 -0.43 29.62
C ARG A 54 10.86 -0.52 29.86
N THR A 55 11.60 0.58 29.94
CA THR A 55 13.08 0.58 29.93
C THR A 55 13.73 0.55 31.31
N THR A 56 13.17 1.24 32.32
CA THR A 56 13.83 1.35 33.65
C THR A 56 13.19 0.52 34.77
N GLN A 57 11.89 0.23 34.71
CA GLN A 57 11.17 -0.41 35.83
C GLN A 57 10.52 -1.76 35.46
N ALA A 58 10.29 -2.04 34.17
CA ALA A 58 9.71 -3.31 33.77
C ALA A 58 10.71 -4.48 33.83
N PRO A 59 10.30 -5.65 34.37
CA PRO A 59 11.07 -6.88 34.27
C PRO A 59 11.37 -7.27 32.82
N ILE A 60 12.55 -7.85 32.57
CA ILE A 60 12.97 -8.28 31.22
C ILE A 60 11.92 -9.17 30.54
N ARG A 61 11.27 -10.07 31.28
CA ARG A 61 10.22 -10.95 30.75
C ARG A 61 9.01 -10.18 30.21
N TYR A 62 8.61 -9.11 30.90
CA TYR A 62 7.49 -8.27 30.46
C TYR A 62 7.82 -7.56 29.15
N ARG A 63 9.03 -6.97 29.06
CA ARG A 63 9.51 -6.34 27.82
C ARG A 63 9.50 -7.30 26.64
N LEU A 64 10.11 -8.48 26.80
CA LEU A 64 10.18 -9.51 25.76
C LEU A 64 8.78 -9.95 25.30
N GLN A 65 7.83 -10.07 26.23
CA GLN A 65 6.46 -10.42 25.88
C GLN A 65 5.80 -9.31 25.07
N LYS A 66 5.97 -8.04 25.46
CA LYS A 66 5.43 -6.91 24.71
C LYS A 66 6.05 -6.79 23.31
N ASP A 67 7.37 -6.99 23.18
CA ASP A 67 8.05 -6.99 21.89
C ASP A 67 7.51 -8.11 20.98
N LEU A 68 7.21 -9.28 21.56
CA LEU A 68 6.60 -10.40 20.83
C LEU A 68 5.16 -10.08 20.39
N GLU A 69 4.36 -9.44 21.25
CA GLU A 69 2.99 -9.00 20.95
C GLU A 69 2.99 -7.99 19.80
N GLU A 70 3.87 -6.99 19.83
CA GLU A 70 4.02 -5.98 18.77
C GLU A 70 4.48 -6.62 17.45
N LYS A 71 5.47 -7.51 17.50
CA LYS A 71 5.94 -8.24 16.32
C LYS A 71 4.82 -9.06 15.70
N GLN A 72 4.04 -9.76 16.51
CA GLN A 72 2.88 -10.51 16.03
C GLN A 72 1.84 -9.57 15.42
N CYS A 73 1.56 -8.42 16.04
CA CYS A 73 0.65 -7.43 15.48
C CYS A 73 1.09 -6.97 14.08
N VAL A 74 2.36 -6.58 13.91
CA VAL A 74 2.89 -6.13 12.61
C VAL A 74 2.79 -7.23 11.55
N GLN A 75 3.10 -8.48 11.91
CA GLN A 75 2.95 -9.62 11.00
C GLN A 75 1.51 -9.83 10.55
N HIS A 76 0.55 -9.78 11.47
CA HIS A 76 -0.87 -9.92 11.13
C HIS A 76 -1.41 -8.73 10.34
N CYS A 77 -0.95 -7.52 10.65
CA CYS A 77 -1.31 -6.31 9.92
C CYS A 77 -0.82 -6.39 8.47
N GLY A 78 0.45 -6.73 8.26
CA GLY A 78 1.01 -6.92 6.92
C GLY A 78 0.29 -8.02 6.12
N ALA A 79 -0.08 -9.13 6.76
CA ALA A 79 -0.83 -10.21 6.11
C ALA A 79 -2.25 -9.78 5.67
N LYS A 80 -2.86 -8.83 6.37
CA LYS A 80 -4.19 -8.28 6.02
C LYS A 80 -4.13 -7.11 5.04
N TRP A 81 -2.94 -6.55 4.80
CA TRP A 81 -2.78 -5.38 3.94
C TRP A 81 -3.17 -5.69 2.49
N GLU A 82 -2.64 -6.77 1.92
CA GLU A 82 -2.88 -7.15 0.52
C GLU A 82 -4.38 -7.30 0.19
N PRO A 83 -5.19 -8.08 0.94
CA PRO A 83 -6.62 -8.19 0.64
C PRO A 83 -7.39 -6.87 0.82
N LEU A 84 -7.04 -6.05 1.81
CA LEU A 84 -7.64 -4.72 2.00
C LEU A 84 -7.32 -3.78 0.84
N PHE A 85 -6.07 -3.81 0.37
CA PHE A 85 -5.64 -3.01 -0.77
C PHE A 85 -6.35 -3.43 -2.06
N GLN A 86 -6.44 -4.74 -2.32
CA GLN A 86 -7.18 -5.27 -3.48
C GLN A 86 -8.65 -4.85 -3.45
N GLN A 87 -9.31 -4.94 -2.29
CA GLN A 87 -10.69 -4.49 -2.14
C GLN A 87 -10.83 -2.99 -2.43
N THR A 88 -9.95 -2.16 -1.85
CA THR A 88 -9.97 -0.70 -2.05
C THR A 88 -9.74 -0.33 -3.51
N LEU A 89 -8.83 -1.03 -4.21
CA LEU A 89 -8.61 -0.85 -5.64
C LEU A 89 -9.85 -1.20 -6.47
N MET A 90 -10.50 -2.32 -6.17
CA MET A 90 -11.73 -2.72 -6.87
C MET A 90 -12.83 -1.65 -6.70
N GLU A 91 -13.09 -1.22 -5.47
CA GLU A 91 -14.08 -0.18 -5.16
C GLU A 91 -13.75 1.13 -5.87
N SER A 92 -12.47 1.56 -5.87
CA SER A 92 -12.02 2.75 -6.57
C SER A 92 -12.20 2.64 -8.09
N ASN A 93 -11.92 1.47 -8.68
CA ASN A 93 -12.07 1.24 -10.11
C ASN A 93 -13.55 1.24 -10.52
N GLU A 94 -14.41 0.57 -9.74
CA GLU A 94 -15.86 0.59 -9.96
C GLU A 94 -16.41 2.02 -9.92
N HIS A 95 -15.96 2.82 -8.95
CA HIS A 95 -16.35 4.23 -8.85
C HIS A 95 -15.94 5.03 -10.10
N ALA A 96 -14.68 4.90 -10.53
CA ALA A 96 -14.18 5.61 -11.71
C ALA A 96 -14.90 5.18 -13.01
N ILE A 97 -15.24 3.89 -13.13
CA ILE A 97 -16.04 3.38 -14.26
C ILE A 97 -17.43 4.02 -14.26
N ASN A 98 -18.09 4.07 -13.10
CA ASN A 98 -19.42 4.68 -12.97
C ASN A 98 -19.40 6.17 -13.33
N GLU A 99 -18.38 6.92 -12.90
CA GLU A 99 -18.20 8.33 -13.26
C GLU A 99 -17.97 8.52 -14.76
N ALA A 100 -17.11 7.71 -15.37
CA ALA A 100 -16.84 7.79 -16.81
C ALA A 100 -18.07 7.45 -17.65
N GLN A 101 -18.86 6.45 -17.23
CA GLN A 101 -20.13 6.09 -17.87
C GLN A 101 -21.18 7.19 -17.73
N ALA A 102 -21.29 7.81 -16.54
CA ALA A 102 -22.18 8.94 -16.32
C ALA A 102 -21.79 10.16 -17.16
N ALA A 103 -20.50 10.39 -17.39
CA ALA A 103 -19.99 11.48 -18.23
C ALA A 103 -20.15 11.21 -19.74
N GLN A 104 -20.20 9.93 -20.17
CA GLN A 104 -20.38 9.54 -21.57
C GLN A 104 -21.83 9.54 -22.06
N TRP A 105 -22.81 9.77 -21.18
CA TRP A 105 -24.20 9.98 -21.58
C TRP A 105 -24.50 11.48 -21.75
N PRO A 106 -24.39 12.06 -22.97
CA PRO A 106 -25.00 13.35 -23.24
C PRO A 106 -26.53 13.19 -23.20
N ARG A 107 -27.20 14.09 -22.48
CA ARG A 107 -28.62 14.37 -22.74
C ARG A 107 -28.77 15.13 -24.06
#